data_AF-Q896D4-F1
#
_entry.id   AF-Q896D4-F1
#
_cell.length_a   1.000
_cell.length_b   1.000
_cell.length_c   1.000
_cell.angle_alpha   90.00
_cell.angle_beta   90.00
_cell.angle_gamma   90.00
#
_symmetry.space_group_name_H-M   'P 1'
#
loop_
_entity.id
_entity.type
_entity.pdbx_description
1 polymer ?
#
loop_
_entity_poly.entity_id
_entity_poly.type
_entity_poly.pdbx_seq_one_letter_code
_entity_poly.pdbx_strand_id
1 'polypeptide(L)'
;MLEVNKVLKQMLEGRVGHLSNDEFKEVMDIVTDDIKFNRINFGKRTNKIELIEIAERSLHALRRMELEYDRYGRAKYNPFIHRNTGKPWSKTDLNYLINWCDIIGPDEMSFALERTIATVMNKVYILRKKGVMNKHKRIRNCKRVRSMH
;
A
#
# COMPACT_ATOMS: atom_id res chain seq x y z
N MET A 1 -9.07 -13.96 28.34
CA MET A 1 -8.71 -13.27 27.07
C MET A 1 -8.11 -14.22 26.04
N LEU A 2 -7.10 -15.05 26.38
CA LEU A 2 -6.46 -15.98 25.42
C LEU A 2 -7.42 -17.02 24.80
N GLU A 3 -8.34 -17.57 25.59
CA GLU A 3 -9.25 -18.63 25.15
C GLU A 3 -10.34 -18.14 24.19
N VAL A 4 -10.85 -16.92 24.42
CA VAL A 4 -11.82 -16.26 23.52
C VAL A 4 -11.17 -15.95 22.16
N ASN A 5 -9.94 -15.45 22.16
CA ASN A 5 -9.20 -15.17 20.93
C ASN A 5 -8.89 -16.45 20.15
N LYS A 6 -8.59 -17.56 20.84
CA LYS A 6 -8.37 -18.87 20.21
C LYS A 6 -9.63 -19.37 19.49
N VAL A 7 -10.80 -19.27 20.13
CA VAL A 7 -12.09 -19.69 19.53
C VAL A 7 -12.45 -18.80 18.34
N LEU A 8 -12.25 -17.47 18.45
CA LEU A 8 -12.48 -16.54 17.35
C LEU A 8 -11.59 -16.84 16.14
N LYS A 9 -10.31 -17.14 16.38
CA LYS A 9 -9.38 -17.53 15.32
C LYS A 9 -9.87 -18.77 14.56
N GLN A 10 -10.27 -19.82 15.29
CA GLN A 10 -10.81 -21.05 14.68
C GLN A 10 -12.08 -20.79 13.88
N MET A 11 -12.98 -19.93 14.38
CA MET A 11 -14.21 -19.56 13.67
C MET A 11 -13.91 -18.82 12.36
N LEU A 12 -12.90 -17.94 12.35
CA LEU A 12 -12.47 -17.25 11.15
C LEU A 12 -11.76 -18.19 10.17
N GLU A 13 -10.85 -19.04 10.64
CA GLU A 13 -10.15 -20.05 9.82
C GLU A 13 -11.15 -20.95 9.07
N GLY A 14 -12.26 -21.32 9.72
CA GLY A 14 -13.34 -22.10 9.09
C GLY A 14 -14.07 -21.38 7.94
N ARG A 15 -13.99 -20.05 7.85
CA ARG A 15 -14.63 -19.25 6.79
C ARG A 15 -13.65 -18.81 5.71
N VAL A 16 -12.45 -18.40 6.09
CA VAL A 16 -11.48 -17.71 5.23
C VAL A 16 -10.27 -18.55 4.85
N GLY A 17 -10.23 -19.81 5.31
CA GLY A 17 -9.11 -20.72 5.14
C GLY A 17 -7.97 -20.46 6.11
N HIS A 18 -6.74 -20.82 5.73
CA HIS A 18 -5.56 -20.65 6.57
C HIS A 18 -5.43 -19.20 7.04
N LEU A 19 -5.18 -18.99 8.34
CA LEU A 19 -4.97 -17.68 8.93
C LEU A 19 -3.74 -17.75 9.85
N SER A 20 -2.68 -17.04 9.49
CA SER A 20 -1.49 -16.96 10.34
C SER A 20 -1.78 -16.20 11.63
N ASN A 21 -0.94 -16.38 12.65
CA ASN A 21 -1.11 -15.66 13.91
C ASN A 21 -0.86 -14.15 13.74
N ASP A 22 0.02 -13.77 12.82
CA ASP A 22 0.35 -12.36 12.54
C ASP A 22 -0.81 -11.68 11.79
N GLU A 23 -1.35 -12.30 10.74
CA GLU A 23 -2.57 -11.80 10.07
C GLU A 23 -3.73 -11.69 11.07
N PHE A 24 -3.91 -12.70 11.93
CA PHE A 24 -4.98 -12.67 12.94
C PHE A 24 -4.80 -11.49 13.90
N LYS A 25 -3.58 -11.18 14.31
CA LYS A 25 -3.29 -10.04 15.18
C LYS A 25 -3.64 -8.71 14.50
N GLU A 26 -3.19 -8.50 13.27
CA GLU A 26 -3.52 -7.29 12.50
C GLU A 26 -5.02 -7.11 12.28
N VAL A 27 -5.73 -8.19 11.93
CA VAL A 27 -7.20 -8.18 11.80
C VAL A 27 -7.85 -7.76 13.12
N MET A 28 -7.40 -8.33 14.25
CA MET A 28 -7.99 -8.02 15.55
C MET A 28 -7.73 -6.57 15.99
N ASP A 29 -6.58 -5.99 15.64
CA ASP A 29 -6.29 -4.57 15.88
C ASP A 29 -7.29 -3.69 15.10
N ILE A 30 -7.50 -3.97 13.81
CA ILE A 30 -8.47 -3.25 12.95
C ILE A 30 -9.90 -3.39 13.50
N VAL A 31 -10.33 -4.62 13.79
CA VAL A 31 -11.68 -4.91 14.31
C VAL A 31 -11.93 -4.20 15.62
N THR A 32 -10.92 -4.17 16.49
CA THR A 32 -11.01 -3.48 17.79
C THR A 32 -11.22 -1.99 17.60
N ASP A 33 -10.51 -1.36 16.66
CA ASP A 33 -10.68 0.05 16.36
C ASP A 33 -12.03 0.34 15.71
N ASP A 34 -12.52 -0.53 14.83
CA ASP A 34 -13.85 -0.42 14.22
C ASP A 34 -14.97 -0.49 15.28
N ILE A 35 -14.86 -1.40 16.24
CA ILE A 35 -15.81 -1.52 17.36
C ILE A 35 -15.75 -0.28 18.27
N LYS A 36 -14.55 0.21 18.59
CA LYS A 36 -14.40 1.44 19.38
C LYS A 36 -15.03 2.62 18.66
N PHE A 37 -14.75 2.79 17.37
CA PHE A 37 -15.31 3.85 16.54
C PHE A 37 -16.84 3.77 16.50
N ASN A 38 -17.39 2.57 16.27
CA ASN A 38 -18.83 2.36 16.22
C ASN A 38 -19.53 2.62 17.55
N ARG A 39 -18.88 2.29 18.66
CA ARG A 39 -19.38 2.57 20.01
C ARG A 39 -19.38 4.06 20.33
N ILE A 40 -18.29 4.76 20.00
CA ILE A 40 -18.14 6.20 20.29
C ILE A 40 -19.10 7.03 19.45
N ASN A 41 -19.20 6.75 18.16
CA ASN A 41 -19.96 7.60 17.23
C ASN A 41 -21.45 7.24 17.16
N PHE A 42 -21.80 5.96 17.34
CA PHE A 42 -23.17 5.48 17.10
C PHE A 42 -23.81 4.78 18.31
N GLY A 43 -23.10 4.67 19.45
CA GLY A 43 -23.61 3.97 20.64
C GLY A 43 -23.89 2.48 20.43
N LYS A 44 -23.44 1.91 19.30
CA LYS A 44 -23.72 0.51 18.93
C LYS A 44 -22.97 -0.45 19.83
N ARG A 45 -23.64 -1.53 20.24
CA ARG A 45 -23.03 -2.67 20.92
C ARG A 45 -22.91 -3.82 19.94
N THR A 46 -21.68 -4.14 19.55
CA THR A 46 -21.39 -5.19 18.59
C THR A 46 -21.58 -6.56 19.21
N ASN A 47 -22.40 -7.41 18.60
CA ASN A 47 -22.59 -8.79 19.05
C ASN A 47 -21.53 -9.73 18.43
N LYS A 48 -21.50 -11.00 18.88
CA LYS A 48 -20.49 -11.98 18.42
C LYS A 48 -20.57 -12.28 16.91
N ILE A 49 -21.76 -12.27 16.31
CA ILE A 49 -21.94 -12.53 14.88
C ILE A 49 -21.38 -11.36 14.08
N GLU A 50 -21.77 -10.13 14.45
CA GLU A 50 -21.24 -8.91 13.83
C GLU A 50 -19.72 -8.79 13.98
N LEU A 51 -19.16 -9.18 15.13
CA LEU A 51 -17.71 -9.22 15.33
C LEU A 51 -17.02 -10.11 14.29
N ILE A 52 -17.58 -11.30 14.03
CA ILE A 52 -17.03 -12.23 13.03
C ILE A 52 -17.16 -11.65 11.62
N GLU A 53 -18.30 -11.03 11.29
CA GLU A 53 -18.52 -10.39 9.99
C GLU A 53 -17.55 -9.22 9.76
N ILE A 54 -17.34 -8.37 10.76
CA ILE A 54 -16.37 -7.27 10.69
C ILE A 54 -14.96 -7.84 10.52
N ALA A 55 -14.59 -8.86 11.28
CA ALA A 55 -13.28 -9.50 11.19
C ALA A 55 -13.04 -10.16 9.82
N GLU A 56 -14.04 -10.84 9.28
CA GLU A 56 -13.99 -11.43 7.95
C GLU A 56 -13.79 -10.35 6.87
N ARG A 57 -14.55 -9.24 6.95
CA ARG A 57 -14.41 -8.09 6.04
C ARG A 57 -13.03 -7.43 6.14
N SER A 58 -12.53 -7.22 7.35
CA SER A 58 -11.20 -6.64 7.60
C SER A 58 -10.09 -7.53 7.05
N LEU A 59 -10.17 -8.85 7.24
CA LEU A 59 -9.20 -9.79 6.68
C LEU A 59 -9.21 -9.78 5.15
N HIS A 60 -10.40 -9.81 4.53
CA HIS A 60 -10.48 -9.70 3.08
C HIS A 60 -9.92 -8.37 2.56
N ALA A 61 -10.09 -7.28 3.29
CA ALA A 61 -9.50 -5.99 2.96
C ALA A 61 -7.97 -6.03 3.03
N LEU A 62 -7.41 -6.59 4.12
CA LEU A 62 -5.96 -6.78 4.28
C LEU A 62 -5.36 -7.60 3.14
N ARG A 63 -5.90 -8.79 2.87
CA ARG A 63 -5.43 -9.67 1.80
C ARG A 63 -5.55 -9.04 0.42
N ARG A 64 -6.62 -8.29 0.15
CA ARG A 64 -6.78 -7.56 -1.11
C ARG A 64 -5.76 -6.44 -1.29
N MET A 65 -5.27 -5.86 -0.20
CA MET A 65 -4.24 -4.82 -0.20
C MET A 65 -2.83 -5.39 -0.02
N GLU A 66 -2.70 -6.70 0.13
CA GLU A 66 -1.40 -7.34 0.27
C GLU A 66 -0.55 -7.07 -0.97
N LEU A 67 0.67 -6.58 -0.72
CA LEU A 67 1.61 -6.19 -1.74
C LEU A 67 2.57 -7.34 -2.00
N GLU A 68 2.43 -7.97 -3.15
CA GLU A 68 3.51 -8.77 -3.69
C GLU A 68 4.59 -7.87 -4.27
N TYR A 69 5.85 -8.19 -3.99
CA TYR A 69 6.99 -7.50 -4.55
C TYR A 69 7.65 -8.33 -5.66
N ASP A 70 8.21 -7.67 -6.66
CA ASP A 70 9.06 -8.31 -7.67
C ASP A 70 10.48 -8.54 -7.14
N ARG A 71 11.34 -9.19 -7.94
CA ARG A 71 12.75 -9.46 -7.58
C ARG A 71 13.60 -8.20 -7.32
N TYR A 72 13.10 -7.02 -7.68
CA TYR A 72 13.77 -5.74 -7.52
C TYR A 72 13.16 -4.93 -6.37
N GLY A 73 12.25 -5.52 -5.59
CA GLY A 73 11.59 -4.86 -4.46
C GLY A 73 10.48 -3.89 -4.86
N ARG A 74 9.98 -3.96 -6.10
CA ARG A 74 8.91 -3.08 -6.58
C ARG A 74 7.56 -3.74 -6.37
N ALA A 75 6.59 -2.99 -5.86
CA ALA A 75 5.21 -3.46 -5.74
C ALA A 75 4.68 -3.94 -7.10
N LYS A 76 4.23 -5.19 -7.17
CA LYS A 76 3.54 -5.75 -8.33
C LYS A 76 2.19 -5.08 -8.52
N TYR A 77 1.60 -5.27 -9.69
CA TYR A 77 0.26 -4.77 -9.97
C TYR A 77 -0.78 -5.43 -9.04
N ASN A 78 -1.31 -4.63 -8.11
CA ASN A 78 -2.53 -4.93 -7.37
C ASN A 78 -3.67 -4.01 -7.84
N PRO A 79 -4.83 -4.53 -8.31
CA PRO A 79 -5.97 -3.73 -8.77
C PRO A 79 -6.55 -2.76 -7.74
N PHE A 80 -6.46 -3.07 -6.44
CA PHE A 80 -7.03 -2.23 -5.37
C PHE A 80 -6.17 -0.99 -5.07
N ILE A 81 -4.86 -1.12 -5.26
CA ILE A 81 -3.89 -0.05 -5.00
C ILE A 81 -3.61 0.73 -6.28
N HIS A 82 -3.53 0.03 -7.41
CA HIS A 82 -3.18 0.61 -8.70
C HIS A 82 -4.40 0.89 -9.59
N ARG A 83 -5.47 1.44 -9.00
CA ARG A 83 -6.79 1.65 -9.64
C ARG A 83 -6.75 2.55 -10.87
N ASN A 84 -5.72 3.37 -11.01
CA ASN A 84 -5.55 4.30 -12.13
C ASN A 84 -4.61 3.77 -13.21
N THR A 85 -4.09 2.55 -13.09
CA THR A 85 -3.30 1.91 -14.15
C THR A 85 -4.13 1.76 -15.43
N GLY A 86 -3.54 2.11 -16.58
CA GLY A 86 -4.24 2.11 -17.88
C GLY A 86 -5.13 3.31 -18.15
N LYS A 87 -5.54 4.08 -17.13
CA LYS A 87 -6.35 5.30 -17.33
C LYS A 87 -5.51 6.45 -17.91
N PRO A 88 -6.10 7.40 -18.65
CA PRO A 88 -5.41 8.60 -19.11
C PRO A 88 -4.87 9.42 -17.92
N TRP A 89 -3.79 10.16 -18.15
CA TRP A 89 -3.18 11.02 -17.13
C TRP A 89 -3.92 12.36 -17.06
N SER A 90 -4.42 12.71 -15.88
CA SER A 90 -5.01 14.03 -15.67
C SER A 90 -3.92 15.11 -15.61
N LYS A 91 -4.28 16.37 -15.84
CA LYS A 91 -3.33 17.50 -15.73
C LYS A 91 -2.78 17.62 -14.30
N THR A 92 -3.61 17.35 -13.30
CA THR A 92 -3.23 17.35 -11.89
C THR A 92 -2.21 16.26 -11.58
N ASP A 93 -2.42 15.03 -12.06
CA ASP A 93 -1.49 13.91 -11.86
C ASP A 93 -0.14 14.19 -12.52
N LEU A 94 -0.15 14.80 -13.71
CA LEU A 94 1.08 15.17 -14.41
C LEU A 94 1.87 16.23 -13.66
N ASN A 95 1.20 17.29 -13.19
CA ASN A 95 1.84 18.34 -12.40
C ASN A 95 2.39 17.77 -11.09
N TYR A 96 1.65 16.89 -10.44
CA TYR A 96 2.10 16.23 -9.22
C TYR A 96 3.34 15.36 -9.49
N LEU A 97 3.31 14.53 -10.53
CA LEU A 97 4.45 13.70 -10.94
C LEU A 97 5.71 14.54 -11.22
N ILE A 98 5.57 15.65 -11.96
CA ILE A 98 6.69 16.52 -12.33
C ILE A 98 7.34 17.15 -11.09
N ASN A 99 6.52 17.60 -10.13
CA ASN A 99 7.00 18.33 -8.97
C ASN A 99 7.60 17.41 -7.89
N TRP A 100 7.08 16.19 -7.73
CA TRP A 100 7.38 15.35 -6.57
C TRP A 100 8.23 14.11 -6.88
N CYS A 101 8.27 13.61 -8.12
CA CYS A 101 8.91 12.32 -8.43
C CYS A 101 10.40 12.26 -8.06
N ASP A 102 11.16 13.35 -8.27
CA ASP A 102 12.59 13.41 -7.93
C ASP A 102 12.85 13.72 -6.45
N ILE A 103 11.80 14.11 -5.69
CA ILE A 103 11.90 14.46 -4.27
C ILE A 103 11.64 13.24 -3.40
N ILE A 104 10.50 12.55 -3.64
CA ILE A 104 10.08 11.45 -2.78
C ILE A 104 10.38 10.07 -3.36
N GLY A 105 10.42 9.94 -4.69
CA GLY A 105 10.79 8.69 -5.34
C GLY A 105 9.62 7.99 -6.05
N PRO A 106 9.93 6.93 -6.82
CA PRO A 106 8.97 6.28 -7.70
C PRO A 106 7.97 5.38 -6.97
N ASP A 107 8.34 4.80 -5.84
CA ASP A 107 7.48 3.93 -5.03
C ASP A 107 6.35 4.74 -4.40
N GLU A 108 6.69 5.86 -3.75
CA GLU A 108 5.74 6.80 -3.17
C GLU A 108 4.85 7.42 -4.25
N MET A 109 5.40 7.72 -5.43
CA MET A 109 4.62 8.14 -6.59
C MET A 109 3.65 7.08 -7.08
N SER A 110 4.04 5.80 -7.04
CA SER A 110 3.18 4.69 -7.42
C SER A 110 1.91 4.65 -6.56
N PHE A 111 2.09 4.79 -5.24
CA PHE A 111 0.98 4.81 -4.29
C PHE A 111 0.13 6.07 -4.43
N ALA A 112 0.73 7.25 -4.45
CA ALA A 112 0.00 8.52 -4.51
C ALA A 112 -0.84 8.67 -5.79
N LEU A 113 -0.34 8.18 -6.92
CA LEU A 113 -1.03 8.27 -8.21
C LEU A 113 -1.88 7.03 -8.52
N GLU A 114 -1.86 6.02 -7.63
CA GLU A 114 -2.55 4.74 -7.79
C GLU A 114 -2.19 4.06 -9.13
N ARG A 115 -0.91 4.07 -9.50
CA ARG A 115 -0.38 3.54 -10.76
C ARG A 115 0.89 2.76 -10.48
N THR A 116 1.15 1.70 -11.22
CA THR A 116 2.40 0.94 -11.02
C THR A 116 3.65 1.80 -11.24
N ILE A 117 4.71 1.53 -10.48
CA ILE A 117 6.06 2.12 -10.62
C ILE A 117 6.50 2.13 -12.09
N ALA A 118 6.29 1.02 -12.81
CA ALA A 118 6.63 0.92 -14.22
C ALA A 118 5.91 1.98 -15.08
N THR A 119 4.61 2.20 -14.84
CA THR A 119 3.82 3.20 -15.57
C THR A 119 4.27 4.61 -15.22
N VAL A 120 4.51 4.88 -13.95
CA VAL A 120 5.04 6.16 -13.44
C VAL A 120 6.38 6.48 -14.11
N MET A 121 7.33 5.55 -14.05
CA MET A 121 8.68 5.74 -14.59
C MET A 121 8.70 5.86 -16.11
N ASN A 122 7.85 5.10 -16.81
CA ASN A 122 7.69 5.27 -18.25
C ASN A 122 7.16 6.68 -18.59
N LYS A 123 6.19 7.18 -17.81
CA LYS A 123 5.66 8.54 -17.99
C LYS A 123 6.73 9.60 -17.75
N VAL A 124 7.50 9.49 -16.67
CA VAL A 124 8.64 10.36 -16.36
C VAL A 124 9.64 10.38 -17.50
N TYR A 125 10.00 9.21 -18.03
CA TYR A 125 10.90 9.10 -19.17
C TYR A 125 10.36 9.86 -20.40
N ILE A 126 9.09 9.68 -20.74
CA ILE A 126 8.44 10.39 -21.87
C ILE A 126 8.46 11.91 -21.63
N LEU A 127 8.13 12.37 -20.43
CA LEU A 127 8.10 13.80 -20.10
C LEU A 127 9.49 14.44 -20.17
N ARG A 128 10.52 13.72 -19.73
CA ARG A 128 11.93 14.16 -19.84
C ARG A 128 12.40 14.21 -21.28
N LYS A 129 12.02 13.22 -22.10
CA LYS A 129 12.33 13.22 -23.53
C LYS A 129 11.69 14.40 -24.26
N LYS A 130 10.48 14.80 -23.84
CA LYS A 130 9.76 15.97 -24.36
C LYS A 130 10.26 17.31 -23.82
N GLY A 131 11.17 17.33 -22.84
CA GLY A 131 11.68 18.55 -22.21
C GLY A 131 10.71 19.23 -21.23
N VAL A 132 9.55 18.62 -20.94
CA VAL A 132 8.57 19.16 -19.98
C VAL A 132 9.04 18.94 -18.54
N MET A 133 9.72 17.82 -18.29
CA MET A 133 10.31 17.50 -17.00
C MET A 133 11.84 17.57 -17.09
N ASN A 134 12.46 18.12 -16.06
CA ASN A 134 13.91 18.19 -15.98
C ASN A 134 14.55 16.80 -15.99
N LYS A 135 15.71 16.70 -16.64
CA LYS A 135 16.54 15.49 -16.56
C LYS A 135 16.98 15.29 -15.11
N HIS A 136 17.02 14.04 -14.69
CA HIS A 136 17.49 13.68 -13.35
C HIS A 136 18.90 14.26 -13.11
N LYS A 137 19.09 14.96 -11.99
CA LYS A 137 20.39 15.54 -11.63
C LYS A 137 21.36 14.39 -11.35
N ARG A 138 22.35 14.18 -12.21
CA ARG A 138 23.45 13.25 -11.93
C ARG A 138 24.30 13.87 -10.83
N ILE A 139 24.26 13.29 -9.64
CA ILE A 139 25.25 13.60 -8.60
C ILE A 139 26.58 13.03 -9.11
N ARG A 140 27.55 13.89 -9.45
CA ARG A 140 28.91 13.45 -9.81
C ARG A 140 29.63 13.01 -8.55
N ASN A 141 29.56 11.73 -8.21
CA ASN A 141 30.40 11.16 -7.16
C ASN A 141 31.66 10.58 -7.78
N CYS A 142 32.72 11.38 -7.85
CA CYS A 142 34.10 10.89 -7.97
C CYS A 142 35.08 11.99 -7.54
N LYS A 143 35.41 12.04 -6.24
CA LYS A 143 36.73 12.50 -5.82
C LYS A 143 37.52 11.25 -5.49
N ARG A 144 38.31 10.79 -6.45
CA ARG A 144 39.34 9.77 -6.23
C ARG A 144 40.34 10.41 -5.26
N VAL A 145 40.33 10.00 -3.99
CA VAL A 145 41.33 10.47 -3.03
C VAL A 145 42.66 9.95 -3.54
N ARG A 146 43.58 10.83 -3.94
CA ARG A 146 44.95 10.44 -4.28
C ARG A 146 45.53 9.83 -3.00
N SER A 147 45.77 8.52 -3.02
CA SER A 147 46.58 7.87 -2.00
C SER A 147 47.97 8.52 -2.05
N MET A 148 48.31 9.26 -1.00
CA MET A 148 49.67 9.75 -0.79
C MET A 148 50.50 8.55 -0.35
N HIS A 149 51.37 8.07 -1.24
CA HIS A 149 52.54 7.26 -0.92
C HIS A 149 53.76 8.15 -1.07
#